data_AF-A0ABC8L473-F1
#
_entry.id   AF-A0ABC8L473-F1
#
_cell.length_a   1.000
_cell.length_b   1.000
_cell.length_c   1.000
_cell.angle_alpha   90.00
_cell.angle_beta   90.00
_cell.angle_gamma   90.00
#
_symmetry.space_group_name_H-M   'P 1'
#
loop_
_entity.id
_entity.type
_entity.pdbx_description
1 polymer ?
#
loop_
_entity_poly.entity_id
_entity_poly.type
_entity_poly.pdbx_seq_one_letter_code
_entity_poly.pdbx_strand_id
1 'polypeptide(L)'
;MDHPKKMWDLMEVRNYAMSPRSVHHRIPNFVGAADAAAKLAELDAFRMADVVKVNPDSPQKQIRFLTFSGEKKLLTPQPRLRTWFFSVLESDFLKPETIIEACTSVGVAKYGKAIGLDEKIKVDLIFLGSTLLLTCKPVPGFCGA
;
A
#
# COMPACT_ATOMS: atom_id res chain seq x y z
N MET A 1 -13.20 -3.64 -23.34
CA MET A 1 -11.76 -3.51 -23.65
C MET A 1 -11.02 -3.75 -22.34
N ASP A 2 -10.22 -4.82 -22.22
CA ASP A 2 -9.50 -5.16 -20.98
C ASP A 2 -8.31 -4.23 -20.74
N HIS A 3 -8.61 -2.99 -20.35
CA HIS A 3 -7.59 -1.98 -20.05
C HIS A 3 -6.53 -2.43 -19.05
N PRO A 4 -6.85 -3.17 -17.97
CA PRO A 4 -5.83 -3.68 -17.05
C PRO A 4 -4.86 -4.67 -17.72
N LYS A 5 -5.38 -5.57 -18.56
CA LYS A 5 -4.58 -6.57 -19.27
C LYS A 5 -3.54 -5.90 -20.17
N LYS A 6 -3.94 -4.89 -20.94
CA LYS A 6 -3.02 -4.16 -21.82
C LYS A 6 -1.88 -3.49 -21.04
N MET A 7 -2.17 -2.91 -19.89
CA MET A 7 -1.15 -2.29 -19.04
C MET A 7 -0.20 -3.34 -18.46
N TRP A 8 -0.74 -4.46 -17.99
CA TRP A 8 0.06 -5.58 -17.47
C TRP A 8 0.98 -6.18 -18.53
N ASP A 9 0.46 -6.45 -19.73
CA ASP A 9 1.26 -6.92 -20.87
C ASP A 9 2.41 -5.92 -21.17
N LEU A 10 2.13 -4.61 -21.13
CA LEU A 10 3.13 -3.57 -21.34
C LEU A 10 4.21 -3.57 -20.24
N MET A 11 3.84 -3.79 -18.98
CA MET A 11 4.79 -3.87 -17.86
C MET A 11 5.75 -5.04 -18.01
N GLU A 12 5.30 -6.20 -18.51
CA GLU A 12 6.17 -7.35 -18.78
C GLU A 12 7.09 -7.07 -19.98
N VAL A 13 6.54 -6.58 -21.10
CA VAL A 13 7.31 -6.29 -22.32
C VAL A 13 8.38 -5.23 -22.08
N ARG A 14 8.07 -4.19 -21.31
CA ARG A 14 9.02 -3.10 -20.98
C ARG A 14 9.87 -3.38 -19.76
N ASN A 15 9.78 -4.56 -19.17
CA ASN A 15 10.53 -4.97 -18.00
C ASN A 15 10.34 -4.03 -16.78
N TYR A 16 9.17 -3.39 -16.68
CA TYR A 16 8.81 -2.57 -15.52
C TYR A 16 8.26 -3.41 -14.36
N ALA A 17 7.82 -4.65 -14.63
CA ALA A 17 7.33 -5.55 -13.60
C ALA A 17 8.44 -6.00 -12.65
N MET A 18 8.21 -5.88 -11.35
CA MET A 18 9.10 -6.41 -10.32
C MET A 18 8.52 -7.69 -9.70
N SER A 19 9.36 -8.49 -9.05
CA SER A 19 8.89 -9.64 -8.28
C SER A 19 7.84 -9.22 -7.24
N PRO A 20 6.77 -10.01 -7.03
CA PRO A 20 6.47 -11.31 -7.65
C PRO A 20 5.88 -11.21 -9.06
N ARG A 21 6.39 -12.07 -9.97
CA ARG A 21 5.89 -12.30 -11.34
C ARG A 21 5.13 -13.64 -11.44
N SER A 22 4.23 -13.84 -12.40
CA SER A 22 3.80 -12.90 -13.46
C SER A 22 2.85 -11.81 -12.95
N VAL A 23 2.69 -10.74 -13.73
CA VAL A 23 1.81 -9.60 -13.39
C VAL A 23 0.31 -9.92 -13.42
N HIS A 24 -0.09 -11.04 -14.04
CA HIS A 24 -1.50 -11.41 -14.15
C HIS A 24 -2.04 -12.06 -12.87
N HIS A 25 -3.34 -11.92 -12.63
CA HIS A 25 -4.04 -12.47 -11.45
C HIS A 25 -3.60 -11.87 -10.10
N ARG A 26 -2.86 -10.75 -10.10
CA ARG A 26 -2.41 -10.04 -8.90
C ARG A 26 -2.23 -8.55 -9.15
N ILE A 27 -2.03 -7.78 -8.08
CA ILE A 27 -1.55 -6.40 -8.18
C ILE A 27 -0.04 -6.45 -8.46
N PRO A 28 0.43 -5.98 -9.63
CA PRO A 28 1.84 -6.12 -10.00
C PRO A 28 2.72 -5.10 -9.30
N ASN A 29 3.89 -5.58 -8.89
CA ASN A 29 4.97 -4.73 -8.43
C ASN A 29 5.69 -4.10 -9.62
N PHE A 30 6.33 -2.94 -9.39
CA PHE A 30 6.93 -2.17 -10.47
C PHE A 30 8.24 -1.48 -10.07
N VAL A 31 9.09 -1.22 -11.07
CA VAL A 31 10.29 -0.41 -10.93
C VAL A 31 9.90 1.01 -10.50
N GLY A 32 10.50 1.51 -9.42
CA GLY A 32 10.17 2.83 -8.85
C GLY A 32 9.07 2.82 -7.79
N ALA A 33 8.55 1.65 -7.39
CA ALA A 33 7.59 1.57 -6.29
C ALA A 33 8.14 2.15 -4.96
N ALA A 34 9.43 1.95 -4.70
CA ALA A 34 10.09 2.53 -3.52
C ALA A 34 10.20 4.06 -3.61
N ASP A 35 10.58 4.60 -4.78
CA ASP A 35 10.68 6.04 -5.01
C ASP A 35 9.32 6.73 -4.92
N ALA A 36 8.27 6.08 -5.44
CA ALA A 36 6.90 6.56 -5.31
C ALA A 36 6.46 6.63 -3.84
N ALA A 37 6.80 5.61 -3.04
CA ALA A 37 6.53 5.60 -1.61
C ALA A 37 7.31 6.71 -0.86
N ALA A 38 8.57 6.95 -1.23
CA ALA A 38 9.40 8.01 -0.65
C ALA A 38 8.78 9.40 -0.89
N LYS A 39 8.37 9.71 -2.13
CA LYS A 39 7.68 10.96 -2.47
C LYS A 39 6.37 11.13 -1.71
N LEU A 40 5.63 10.04 -1.51
CA LEU A 40 4.37 10.11 -0.78
C LEU A 40 4.62 10.39 0.72
N ALA A 41 5.68 9.81 1.29
CA ALA A 41 6.05 10.08 2.68
C ALA A 41 6.48 11.54 2.94
N GLU A 42 6.74 12.33 1.90
CA GLU A 42 6.99 13.77 2.00
C GLU A 42 5.72 14.61 2.16
N LEU A 43 4.52 14.04 1.90
CA LEU A 43 3.26 14.77 2.03
C LEU A 43 2.93 15.05 3.51
N ASP A 44 2.46 16.25 3.80
CA ASP A 44 2.06 16.63 5.17
C ASP A 44 0.95 15.73 5.72
N ALA A 45 0.02 15.31 4.86
CA ALA A 45 -1.02 14.34 5.22
C ALA A 45 -0.44 13.01 5.75
N PHE A 46 0.71 12.57 5.22
CA PHE A 46 1.40 11.39 5.74
C PHE A 46 2.18 11.69 7.02
N ARG A 47 2.90 12.82 7.06
CA ARG A 47 3.72 13.22 8.21
C ARG A 47 2.87 13.39 9.47
N MET A 48 1.69 14.00 9.32
CA MET A 48 0.75 14.30 10.41
C MET A 48 -0.15 13.12 10.83
N ALA A 49 -0.16 12.02 10.07
CA ALA A 49 -1.01 10.87 10.40
C ALA A 49 -0.35 10.00 11.47
N ASP A 50 -1.10 9.58 12.49
CA ASP A 50 -0.63 8.66 13.52
C ASP A 50 -1.06 7.23 13.21
N VAL A 51 -2.24 7.05 12.64
CA VAL A 51 -2.78 5.75 12.22
C VAL A 51 -2.97 5.72 10.72
N VAL A 52 -2.23 4.83 10.06
CA VAL A 52 -2.20 4.72 8.60
C VAL A 52 -2.59 3.31 8.17
N LYS A 53 -3.55 3.23 7.26
CA LYS A 53 -3.94 1.96 6.64
C LYS A 53 -3.25 1.78 5.28
N VAL A 54 -2.61 0.64 5.09
CA VAL A 54 -1.91 0.26 3.85
C VAL A 54 -2.29 -1.16 3.44
N ASN A 55 -2.46 -1.44 2.15
CA ASN A 55 -2.79 -2.80 1.69
C ASN A 55 -1.58 -3.74 1.77
N PRO A 56 -1.77 -5.07 1.80
CA PRO A 56 -0.66 -6.03 1.90
C PRO A 56 0.12 -6.24 0.59
N ASP A 57 -0.29 -5.64 -0.52
CA ASP A 57 0.31 -5.89 -1.84
C ASP A 57 1.79 -5.49 -1.91
N SER A 58 2.55 -6.19 -2.75
CA SER A 58 3.99 -5.98 -2.94
C SER A 58 4.42 -4.55 -3.28
N PRO A 59 3.71 -3.79 -4.15
CA PRO A 59 4.09 -2.41 -4.47
C PRO A 59 4.00 -1.47 -3.27
N GLN A 60 3.18 -1.80 -2.27
CA GLN A 60 2.98 -0.99 -1.08
C GLN A 60 3.92 -1.39 0.08
N LYS A 61 4.86 -2.31 -0.14
CA LYS A 61 5.80 -2.73 0.92
C LYS A 61 6.61 -1.57 1.48
N GLN A 62 7.11 -0.69 0.60
CA GLN A 62 7.96 0.42 1.05
C GLN A 62 7.17 1.42 1.90
N ILE A 63 5.92 1.72 1.54
CA ILE A 63 5.14 2.66 2.35
C ILE A 63 4.68 2.04 3.68
N ARG A 64 4.47 0.71 3.75
CA ARG A 64 4.32 0.01 5.04
C ARG A 64 5.57 0.16 5.91
N PHE A 65 6.75 -0.03 5.32
CA PHE A 65 8.01 0.18 6.02
C PHE A 65 8.15 1.62 6.53
N LEU A 66 7.94 2.62 5.68
CA LEU A 66 8.02 4.03 6.07
C LEU A 66 6.98 4.42 7.13
N THR A 67 5.78 3.84 7.07
CA THR A 67 4.76 4.03 8.10
C THR A 67 5.26 3.52 9.45
N PHE A 68 5.72 2.27 9.49
CA PHE A 68 6.16 1.63 10.71
C PHE A 68 7.45 2.25 11.28
N SER A 69 8.44 2.53 10.42
CA SER A 69 9.69 3.20 10.80
C SER A 69 9.50 4.66 11.22
N GLY A 70 8.39 5.29 10.83
CA GLY A 70 7.99 6.61 11.30
C GLY A 70 7.23 6.58 12.63
N GLU A 71 7.28 5.45 13.36
CA GLU A 71 6.59 5.23 14.64
C GLU A 71 5.07 5.40 14.57
N LYS A 72 4.50 5.17 13.38
CA LYS A 72 3.05 5.24 13.13
C LYS A 72 2.43 3.86 13.31
N LYS A 73 1.16 3.85 13.73
CA LYS A 73 0.34 2.62 13.77
C LYS A 73 0.01 2.19 12.35
N LEU A 74 0.53 1.04 11.94
CA LEU A 74 0.28 0.47 10.62
C LEU A 74 -0.89 -0.52 10.68
N LEU A 75 -1.96 -0.19 9.96
CA LEU A 75 -3.13 -1.05 9.79
C LEU A 75 -3.12 -1.73 8.42
N THR A 76 -3.14 -3.06 8.35
CA THR A 76 -3.15 -3.80 7.08
C THR A 76 -4.28 -4.82 7.02
N PRO A 77 -5.12 -4.83 5.96
CA PRO A 77 -6.17 -5.85 5.81
C PRO A 77 -5.60 -7.27 5.75
N GLN A 78 -6.25 -8.22 6.43
CA GLN A 78 -5.88 -9.63 6.31
C GLN A 78 -6.53 -10.27 5.08
N PRO A 79 -5.78 -11.09 4.30
CA PRO A 79 -6.36 -11.88 3.23
C PRO A 79 -7.43 -12.85 3.76
N ARG A 80 -8.53 -13.00 3.02
CA ARG A 80 -9.57 -14.05 3.20
C ARG A 80 -10.56 -13.91 4.38
N LEU A 81 -10.55 -12.80 5.14
CA LEU A 81 -11.65 -12.30 6.00
C LEU A 81 -12.39 -13.32 6.92
N ARG A 82 -11.75 -14.41 7.37
CA ARG A 82 -12.48 -15.49 8.08
C ARG A 82 -12.80 -15.21 9.56
N THR A 83 -11.98 -14.43 10.25
CA THR A 83 -12.15 -14.14 11.69
C THR A 83 -11.57 -12.78 12.10
N TRP A 84 -10.60 -12.27 11.36
CA TRP A 84 -9.88 -11.04 11.64
C TRP A 84 -9.82 -10.17 10.38
N PHE A 85 -10.02 -8.86 10.53
CA PHE A 85 -10.15 -7.92 9.41
C PHE A 85 -8.85 -7.20 9.12
N PHE A 86 -8.15 -6.79 10.18
CA PHE A 86 -6.88 -6.10 10.06
C PHE A 86 -5.83 -6.70 11.01
N SER A 87 -4.57 -6.55 10.61
CA SER A 87 -3.41 -6.66 11.48
C SER A 87 -2.91 -5.25 11.79
N VAL A 88 -2.67 -5.00 13.08
CA VAL A 88 -2.08 -3.76 13.60
C VAL A 88 -0.62 -4.01 13.95
N LEU A 89 0.28 -3.20 13.41
CA LEU A 89 1.69 -3.16 13.80
C LEU A 89 2.01 -1.84 14.50
N GLU A 90 2.65 -1.96 15.67
CA GLU A 90 3.13 -0.85 16.51
C GLU A 90 4.58 -1.13 16.94
N SER A 91 5.39 -0.07 17.09
CA SER A 91 6.85 -0.13 17.28
C SER A 91 7.30 -0.91 18.51
N ASP A 92 6.46 -0.93 19.54
CA ASP A 92 6.84 -1.31 20.90
C ASP A 92 7.20 -2.80 21.07
N PHE A 93 6.99 -3.61 20.02
CA PHE A 93 7.07 -5.06 20.09
C PHE A 93 8.06 -5.70 19.12
N LEU A 94 8.70 -4.93 18.21
CA LEU A 94 9.56 -5.51 17.18
C LEU A 94 11.02 -5.18 17.35
N LYS A 95 11.86 -6.20 17.18
CA LYS A 95 13.31 -6.02 17.12
C LYS A 95 13.68 -5.34 15.80
N PRO A 96 14.72 -4.50 15.76
CA PRO A 96 15.13 -3.81 14.53
C PRO A 96 15.32 -4.75 13.32
N GLU A 97 15.87 -5.94 13.56
CA GLU A 97 16.10 -6.95 12.54
C GLU A 97 14.82 -7.54 11.92
N THR A 98 13.67 -7.46 12.60
CA THR A 98 12.39 -8.03 12.10
C THR A 98 11.53 -7.02 11.35
N ILE A 99 11.89 -5.73 11.35
CA ILE A 99 11.06 -4.65 10.78
C ILE A 99 10.76 -4.89 9.29
N ILE A 100 11.77 -5.23 8.50
CA ILE A 100 11.62 -5.44 7.05
C ILE A 100 10.71 -6.65 6.77
N GLU A 101 10.84 -7.72 7.56
CA GLU A 101 9.99 -8.90 7.46
C GLU A 101 8.56 -8.55 7.85
N ALA A 102 8.37 -7.88 8.98
CA ALA A 102 7.07 -7.46 9.50
C ALA A 102 6.27 -6.62 8.50
N CYS A 103 6.94 -5.84 7.64
CA CYS A 103 6.27 -5.05 6.61
C CYS A 103 5.91 -5.83 5.33
N THR A 104 6.19 -7.13 5.24
CA THR A 104 5.71 -8.00 4.14
C THR A 104 4.26 -8.42 4.36
N SER A 105 3.55 -8.88 3.31
CA SER A 105 2.18 -9.37 3.45
C SER A 105 2.05 -10.48 4.51
N VAL A 106 3.01 -11.41 4.53
CA VAL A 106 3.08 -12.51 5.50
C VAL A 106 3.50 -12.00 6.88
N GLY A 107 4.48 -11.10 6.92
CA GLY A 107 4.98 -10.52 8.16
C GLY A 107 3.92 -9.74 8.92
N VAL A 108 3.12 -8.91 8.25
CA VAL A 108 2.08 -8.14 8.95
C VAL A 108 1.05 -9.08 9.60
N ALA A 109 0.77 -10.23 8.97
CA ALA A 109 -0.09 -11.26 9.56
C ALA A 109 0.58 -12.03 10.72
N LYS A 110 1.90 -12.24 10.65
CA LYS A 110 2.70 -12.96 11.67
C LYS A 110 2.98 -12.13 12.91
N TYR A 111 3.31 -10.85 12.74
CA TYR A 111 3.79 -9.96 13.79
C TYR A 111 2.72 -8.99 14.28
N GLY A 112 1.70 -8.71 13.48
CA GLY A 112 0.65 -7.76 13.82
C GLY A 112 -0.42 -8.37 14.73
N LYS A 113 -0.96 -7.56 15.63
CA LYS A 113 -2.14 -7.90 16.42
C LYS A 113 -3.35 -7.93 15.50
N ALA A 114 -4.01 -9.09 15.42
CA ALA A 114 -5.25 -9.23 14.68
C ALA A 114 -6.41 -8.51 15.40
N ILE A 115 -7.20 -7.74 14.66
CA ILE A 115 -8.37 -7.01 15.18
C ILE A 115 -9.64 -7.30 14.36
N GLY A 116 -10.78 -7.26 15.06
CA GLY A 116 -12.12 -7.41 14.49
C GLY A 116 -12.78 -6.07 14.14
N LEU A 117 -14.05 -6.12 13.71
CA LEU A 117 -14.84 -4.92 13.38
C LEU A 117 -15.28 -4.14 14.63
N ASP A 118 -15.34 -4.79 15.79
CA ASP A 118 -15.77 -4.16 17.05
C ASP A 118 -14.70 -3.23 17.63
N GLU A 119 -13.47 -3.28 17.10
CA GLU A 119 -12.36 -2.44 17.54
C GLU A 119 -12.56 -0.99 17.06
N LYS A 120 -12.53 -0.04 17.99
CA LYS A 120 -12.68 1.39 17.68
C LYS A 120 -11.33 2.03 17.37
N ILE A 121 -10.94 1.98 16.10
CA ILE A 121 -9.72 2.65 15.60
C ILE A 121 -10.11 3.81 14.68
N LYS A 122 -9.61 5.01 14.98
CA LYS A 122 -9.65 6.13 14.06
C LYS A 122 -8.45 6.03 13.11
N VAL A 123 -8.70 5.97 11.81
CA VAL A 123 -7.66 5.98 10.78
C VAL A 123 -7.51 7.40 10.25
N ASP A 124 -6.30 7.95 10.29
CA ASP A 124 -6.02 9.32 9.83
C ASP A 124 -5.74 9.36 8.33
N LEU A 125 -5.12 8.30 7.79
CA LEU A 125 -4.78 8.22 6.36
C LEU A 125 -4.95 6.79 5.81
N ILE A 126 -5.51 6.71 4.60
CA ILE A 126 -5.67 5.46 3.86
C ILE A 126 -4.88 5.51 2.55
N PHE A 127 -3.99 4.54 2.37
CA PHE A 127 -3.34 4.31 1.09
C PHE A 127 -4.20 3.43 0.18
N LEU A 128 -4.55 3.99 -0.97
CA LEU A 128 -5.28 3.32 -2.03
C LEU A 128 -4.34 3.06 -3.20
N GLY A 129 -4.32 1.82 -3.68
CA GLY A 129 -3.65 1.48 -4.92
C GLY A 129 -4.59 1.67 -6.11
N SER A 130 -4.07 2.21 -7.22
CA SER A 130 -4.75 2.21 -8.51
C SER A 130 -3.82 1.68 -9.59
N THR A 131 -4.37 0.93 -10.55
CA THR A 131 -3.63 0.46 -11.74
C THR A 131 -3.74 1.41 -12.92
N LEU A 132 -4.67 2.37 -12.87
CA LEU A 132 -4.89 3.38 -13.89
C LEU A 132 -5.25 4.71 -13.23
N LEU A 133 -4.58 5.78 -13.64
CA LEU A 133 -4.97 7.14 -13.29
C LEU A 133 -5.22 7.88 -14.61
N LEU A 134 -6.45 8.36 -14.78
CA LEU A 134 -6.77 9.29 -15.85
C LEU A 134 -6.53 10.69 -15.30
N THR A 135 -5.52 11.36 -15.82
CA THR A 135 -5.39 12.80 -15.58
C THR A 135 -6.41 13.49 -16.48
N CYS A 136 -7.42 14.14 -15.88
CA CYS A 136 -8.19 15.12 -16.63
C CYS A 136 -7.23 16.26 -16.96
N LYS A 137 -6.75 16.31 -18.20
CA LYS A 137 -6.18 17.56 -18.71
C LYS A 137 -7.32 18.59 -18.67
N PRO A 138 -7.09 19.78 -18.12
CA PRO A 138 -8.07 20.85 -18.25
C PRO A 138 -8.35 21.05 -19.74
N VAL A 139 -9.63 20.94 -20.13
CA VAL A 139 -10.05 21.21 -21.50
C VAL A 139 -9.98 22.74 -21.67
N PRO A 140 -9.09 23.27 -22.53
CA PRO A 140 -9.06 24.70 -22.78
C PRO A 140 -10.40 25.10 -23.41
N GLY A 141 -11.14 26.01 -22.78
CA GLY A 141 -12.38 26.57 -23.33
C GLY A 141 -13.69 26.12 -22.70
N PHE A 142 -13.70 25.24 -21.69
CA PHE A 142 -14.90 25.00 -20.89
C PHE A 142 -15.02 26.07 -19.79
N CYS A 143 -15.42 27.27 -20.19
CA CYS A 143 -15.97 28.27 -19.27
C CYS A 143 -17.39 27.78 -18.92
N GLY A 144 -17.63 27.45 -17.65
CA GLY A 144 -18.96 27.03 -17.21
C GLY A 144 -20.02 28.09 -17.52
N ALA A 145 -21.16 27.62 -18.02
CA ALA A 145 -22.43 28.34 -17.97
C ALA A 145 -23.11 28.09 -16.62
#